data_AF-M4BB84-F1
#
_entry.id   AF-M4BB84-F1
#
_cell.length_a   1.000
_cell.length_b   1.000
_cell.length_c   1.000
_cell.angle_alpha   90.00
_cell.angle_beta   90.00
_cell.angle_gamma   90.00
#
_symmetry.space_group_name_H-M   'P 1'
#
loop_
_entity.id
_entity.type
_entity.pdbx_description
1 polymer ?
#
loop_
_entity_poly.entity_id
_entity_poly.type
_entity_poly.pdbx_seq_one_letter_code
_entity_poly.pdbx_strand_id
1 'polypeptide(L)'
;MCTLDGICEQKVHIKKSSRTYKGLRGSFEYIHEEMNGSKKRCKHVIAAGKEDHEGLEHSCVAQSLDDEDGQDIVHFCDVRCSCCSYCNKHVGHLGLHDTSHGNMRSTYFLAKDTDIEVREHKYKVGESGTAEMCNLFSAKMGRGHVHYLSCEGSAGERCVYAGGDASIVSQDQRRHCTDTLYPVPERAMEELLHSKFWSTIGWADPCNDNERALFAMCRFQCDAPEHEEEGKLPSYCVLEAWHQPEIRPEEGDEKFAYIDGHKFECVHTVDSGKFHNVFVLDSSGSMSGQPWQDLLYACNEFVTSRLKDGGENDLVSFVTFDHESRIFCEKVPLH
;
A
#
# COMPACT_ATOMS: atom_id res chain seq x y z
N MET A 1 28.31 -29.89 -11.15
CA MET A 1 27.82 -29.35 -9.85
C MET A 1 26.76 -30.30 -9.32
N CYS A 2 26.41 -30.24 -8.02
CA CYS A 2 25.30 -31.04 -7.49
C CYS A 2 24.01 -30.82 -8.30
N THR A 3 23.34 -31.90 -8.68
CA THR A 3 22.08 -31.92 -9.45
C THR A 3 20.86 -32.22 -8.60
N LEU A 4 21.03 -32.67 -7.34
CA LEU A 4 19.92 -32.90 -6.40
C LEU A 4 19.11 -31.61 -6.16
N ASP A 5 17.81 -31.72 -5.94
CA ASP A 5 16.90 -30.58 -5.77
C ASP A 5 17.30 -29.61 -4.63
N GLY A 6 16.98 -28.32 -4.79
CA GLY A 6 17.27 -27.29 -3.79
C GLY A 6 18.70 -26.73 -3.83
N ILE A 7 19.11 -25.93 -2.86
CA ILE A 7 20.47 -25.38 -2.74
C ILE A 7 21.27 -26.11 -1.65
N CYS A 8 22.54 -26.41 -1.92
CA CYS A 8 23.40 -27.19 -1.03
C CYS A 8 24.01 -26.37 0.11
N GLU A 9 24.04 -25.04 -0.05
CA GLU A 9 24.53 -24.11 0.94
C GLU A 9 23.75 -22.81 0.85
N GLN A 10 23.25 -22.35 1.99
CA GLN A 10 22.69 -21.02 2.14
C GLN A 10 23.59 -20.24 3.10
N LYS A 11 24.18 -19.15 2.61
CA LYS A 11 24.93 -18.23 3.47
C LYS A 11 23.92 -17.30 4.13
N VAL A 12 23.39 -17.78 5.27
CA VAL A 12 22.33 -17.10 6.05
C VAL A 12 22.83 -15.79 6.68
N HIS A 13 24.15 -15.64 6.83
CA HIS A 13 24.72 -14.34 7.21
C HIS A 13 24.53 -13.33 6.08
N ILE A 14 23.51 -12.51 6.24
CA ILE A 14 23.28 -11.32 5.44
C ILE A 14 24.60 -10.54 5.38
N LYS A 15 25.19 -10.47 4.18
CA LYS A 15 26.33 -9.60 3.96
C LYS A 15 25.82 -8.17 4.01
N LYS A 16 26.16 -7.45 5.07
CA LYS A 16 25.89 -6.02 5.19
C LYS A 16 27.03 -5.24 4.57
N SER A 17 26.73 -4.38 3.62
CA SER A 17 27.69 -3.44 3.04
C SER A 17 27.01 -2.11 2.81
N SER A 18 27.71 -1.00 3.08
CA SER A 18 27.23 0.31 2.65
C SER A 18 27.37 0.42 1.14
N ARG A 19 26.32 0.90 0.48
CA ARG A 19 26.29 1.20 -0.95
C ARG A 19 25.67 2.58 -1.17
N THR A 20 26.00 3.21 -2.27
CA THR A 20 25.39 4.48 -2.67
C THR A 20 24.35 4.22 -3.75
N TYR A 21 23.11 4.59 -3.45
CA TYR A 21 22.04 4.70 -4.44
C TYR A 21 22.23 5.97 -5.27
N LYS A 22 21.96 5.89 -6.57
CA LYS A 22 21.99 7.04 -7.49
C LYS A 22 20.73 6.99 -8.36
N GLY A 23 19.78 7.86 -8.06
CA GLY A 23 18.57 8.07 -8.84
C GLY A 23 18.51 9.48 -9.45
N LEU A 24 17.40 9.76 -10.12
CA LEU A 24 17.08 11.03 -10.76
C LEU A 24 16.75 12.13 -9.75
N ARG A 25 16.31 11.77 -8.55
CA ARG A 25 15.98 12.71 -7.46
C ARG A 25 17.11 12.91 -6.44
N GLY A 26 18.23 12.22 -6.63
CA GLY A 26 19.42 12.39 -5.80
C GLY A 26 20.18 11.10 -5.58
N SER A 27 21.13 11.15 -4.64
CA SER A 27 21.93 10.01 -4.21
C SER A 27 22.03 9.96 -2.70
N PHE A 28 21.99 8.77 -2.13
CA PHE A 28 22.10 8.54 -0.69
C PHE A 28 22.74 7.19 -0.42
N GLU A 29 23.25 7.00 0.80
CA GLU A 29 23.81 5.72 1.23
C GLU A 29 22.73 4.81 1.80
N TYR A 30 22.85 3.52 1.57
CA TYR A 30 21.96 2.50 2.10
C TYR A 30 22.73 1.24 2.46
N ILE A 31 22.15 0.44 3.36
CA ILE A 31 22.69 -0.87 3.72
C ILE A 31 22.18 -1.88 2.71
N HIS A 32 23.12 -2.51 1.99
CA HIS A 32 22.84 -3.65 1.14
C HIS A 32 22.96 -4.94 1.93
N GLU A 33 21.91 -5.74 1.87
CA GLU A 33 21.65 -6.98 2.58
C GLU A 33 21.21 -8.05 1.57
N GLU A 34 22.00 -9.13 1.45
CA GLU A 34 21.68 -10.25 0.57
C GLU A 34 21.95 -11.61 1.21
N MET A 35 21.05 -12.57 0.93
CA MET A 35 21.29 -13.98 1.17
C MET A 35 21.72 -14.64 -0.14
N ASN A 36 22.78 -15.42 -0.09
CA ASN A 36 23.32 -16.12 -1.26
C ASN A 36 23.16 -17.63 -1.08
N GLY A 37 22.49 -18.27 -2.03
CA GLY A 37 22.39 -19.73 -2.14
C GLY A 37 23.32 -20.26 -3.23
N SER A 38 23.91 -21.44 -3.02
CA SER A 38 24.74 -22.08 -4.05
C SER A 38 24.66 -23.61 -4.03
N LYS A 39 24.89 -24.22 -5.20
CA LYS A 39 25.09 -25.67 -5.34
C LYS A 39 26.57 -25.98 -5.10
N LYS A 40 26.85 -26.99 -4.27
CA LYS A 40 28.22 -27.47 -4.03
C LYS A 40 28.71 -28.28 -5.23
N ARG A 41 30.04 -28.44 -5.33
CA ARG A 41 30.65 -29.38 -6.29
C ARG A 41 30.22 -30.81 -5.95
N CYS A 42 30.19 -31.67 -6.96
CA CYS A 42 29.88 -33.08 -6.76
C CYS A 42 30.97 -33.74 -5.90
N LYS A 43 30.57 -34.59 -4.95
CA LYS A 43 31.47 -35.37 -4.10
C LYS A 43 31.76 -36.77 -4.65
N HIS A 44 31.04 -37.23 -5.69
CA HIS A 44 31.38 -38.49 -6.34
C HIS A 44 32.78 -38.40 -6.95
N VAL A 45 33.58 -39.44 -6.74
CA VAL A 45 34.93 -39.53 -7.30
C VAL A 45 34.82 -40.09 -8.72
N ILE A 46 35.42 -39.41 -9.69
CA ILE A 46 35.56 -39.91 -11.06
C ILE A 46 36.74 -40.87 -11.09
N ALA A 47 36.53 -42.10 -11.56
CA ALA A 47 37.60 -43.09 -11.66
C ALA A 47 38.69 -42.63 -12.64
N ALA A 48 39.94 -43.05 -12.40
CA ALA A 48 41.07 -42.68 -13.25
C ALA A 48 40.83 -43.09 -14.70
N GLY A 49 40.96 -42.14 -15.63
CA GLY A 49 40.71 -42.35 -17.06
C GLY A 49 39.25 -42.19 -17.51
N LYS A 50 38.35 -41.81 -16.61
CA LYS A 50 36.96 -41.42 -16.93
C LYS A 50 36.81 -39.89 -16.87
N GLU A 51 35.89 -39.34 -17.65
CA GLU A 51 35.60 -37.89 -17.68
C GLU A 51 34.29 -37.52 -16.96
N ASP A 52 33.42 -38.50 -16.69
CA ASP A 52 32.13 -38.32 -16.02
C ASP A 52 31.81 -39.48 -15.05
N HIS A 53 30.65 -39.40 -14.39
CA HIS A 53 30.16 -40.44 -13.46
C HIS A 53 29.32 -41.54 -14.13
N GLU A 54 29.47 -41.75 -15.45
CA GLU A 54 28.80 -42.83 -16.20
C GLU A 54 27.27 -42.88 -16.02
N GLY A 55 26.63 -41.71 -15.94
CA GLY A 55 25.18 -41.57 -15.80
C GLY A 55 24.65 -41.51 -14.37
N LEU A 56 25.51 -41.55 -13.34
CA LEU A 56 25.11 -41.25 -11.96
C LEU A 56 24.83 -39.75 -11.80
N GLU A 57 23.77 -39.41 -11.08
CA GLU A 57 23.45 -38.02 -10.74
C GLU A 57 24.56 -37.40 -9.88
N HIS A 58 24.88 -36.14 -10.13
CA HIS A 58 25.87 -35.44 -9.33
C HIS A 58 25.30 -35.14 -7.94
N SER A 59 25.84 -35.78 -6.90
CA SER A 59 25.49 -35.46 -5.51
C SER A 59 26.58 -34.68 -4.79
N CYS A 60 26.21 -33.79 -3.89
CA CYS A 60 27.13 -33.23 -2.89
C CYS A 60 27.25 -34.08 -1.61
N VAL A 61 26.50 -35.18 -1.53
CA VAL A 61 26.56 -36.18 -0.46
C VAL A 61 27.59 -37.25 -0.82
N ALA A 62 28.47 -37.61 0.12
CA ALA A 62 29.39 -38.72 -0.06
C ALA A 62 28.66 -40.02 0.27
N GLN A 63 28.80 -41.04 -0.58
CA GLN A 63 28.38 -42.41 -0.27
C GLN A 63 29.56 -43.13 0.40
N SER A 64 29.93 -42.79 1.64
CA SER A 64 30.90 -43.57 2.43
C SER A 64 30.16 -44.36 3.51
N LEU A 65 30.47 -45.65 3.58
CA LEU A 65 29.93 -46.60 4.55
C LEU A 65 30.53 -46.43 5.97
N ASP A 66 31.44 -45.48 6.17
CA ASP A 66 32.25 -45.33 7.40
C ASP A 66 32.20 -43.91 8.00
N ASP A 67 31.28 -43.03 7.58
CA ASP A 67 31.17 -41.67 8.13
C ASP A 67 30.28 -41.66 9.39
N GLU A 68 30.86 -41.97 10.56
CA GLU A 68 30.22 -41.75 11.87
C GLU A 68 30.02 -40.24 12.20
N ASP A 69 30.57 -39.34 11.38
CA ASP A 69 30.34 -37.89 11.39
C ASP A 69 29.35 -37.45 10.28
N GLY A 70 28.37 -38.32 9.96
CA GLY A 70 27.34 -38.11 8.96
C GLY A 70 26.49 -36.86 9.20
N GLN A 71 27.02 -35.69 8.86
CA GLN A 71 26.22 -34.49 8.70
C GLN A 71 25.31 -34.74 7.50
N ASP A 72 24.04 -35.04 7.78
CA ASP A 72 22.96 -34.98 6.80
C ASP A 72 23.10 -33.66 6.03
N ILE A 73 23.53 -33.74 4.77
CA ILE A 73 23.62 -32.54 3.93
C ILE A 73 22.19 -32.22 3.53
N VAL A 74 21.59 -31.33 4.31
CA VAL A 74 20.24 -30.85 4.05
C VAL A 74 20.29 -29.82 2.91
N HIS A 75 19.46 -30.05 1.90
CA HIS A 75 19.20 -29.06 0.85
C HIS A 75 18.11 -28.09 1.27
N PHE A 76 18.31 -26.81 0.97
CA PHE A 76 17.30 -25.77 1.19
C PHE A 76 16.46 -25.58 -0.08
N CYS A 77 15.24 -25.08 0.11
CA CYS A 77 14.37 -24.68 -0.97
C CYS A 77 15.05 -23.63 -1.88
N ASP A 78 14.95 -23.82 -3.19
CA ASP A 78 15.53 -22.93 -4.19
C ASP A 78 14.55 -21.88 -4.72
N VAL A 79 13.31 -21.87 -4.22
CA VAL A 79 12.32 -20.84 -4.53
C VAL A 79 12.79 -19.48 -4.00
N ARG A 80 12.59 -18.44 -4.82
CA ARG A 80 12.96 -17.06 -4.52
C ARG A 80 11.73 -16.18 -4.38
N CYS A 81 11.76 -15.30 -3.39
CA CYS A 81 10.82 -14.21 -3.25
C CYS A 81 10.95 -13.30 -4.47
N SER A 82 9.82 -12.88 -5.03
CA SER A 82 9.76 -11.97 -6.17
C SER A 82 10.47 -10.64 -5.90
N CYS A 83 10.61 -10.25 -4.64
CA CYS A 83 11.23 -8.98 -4.25
C CYS A 83 12.75 -9.09 -3.97
N CYS A 84 13.21 -10.10 -3.21
CA CYS A 84 14.53 -10.04 -2.57
C CYS A 84 15.43 -11.30 -2.63
N SER A 85 14.98 -12.47 -2.12
CA SER A 85 15.87 -13.53 -1.62
C SER A 85 15.30 -14.96 -1.71
N TYR A 86 16.11 -15.97 -1.36
CA TYR A 86 15.74 -17.40 -1.34
C TYR A 86 14.93 -17.80 -0.10
N CYS A 87 14.18 -18.89 -0.17
CA CYS A 87 13.54 -19.50 0.99
C CYS A 87 14.61 -20.11 1.93
N ASN A 88 14.46 -19.97 3.24
CA ASN A 88 15.36 -20.53 4.25
C ASN A 88 14.94 -21.91 4.77
N LYS A 89 13.84 -22.46 4.28
CA LYS A 89 13.32 -23.79 4.64
C LYS A 89 13.97 -24.90 3.81
N HIS A 90 13.83 -26.14 4.27
CA HIS A 90 14.34 -27.31 3.55
C HIS A 90 13.55 -27.56 2.26
N VAL A 91 14.17 -28.23 1.29
CA VAL A 91 13.48 -28.66 0.06
C VAL A 91 12.26 -29.52 0.42
N GLY A 92 11.14 -29.31 -0.29
CA GLY A 92 9.89 -30.04 -0.07
C GLY A 92 9.08 -29.62 1.16
N HIS A 93 9.38 -28.47 1.79
CA HIS A 93 8.58 -27.97 2.89
C HIS A 93 7.13 -27.67 2.49
N LEU A 94 6.21 -27.78 3.46
CA LEU A 94 4.81 -27.41 3.30
C LEU A 94 4.54 -25.98 3.81
N GLY A 95 3.46 -25.36 3.33
CA GLY A 95 3.06 -24.01 3.72
C GLY A 95 3.87 -22.90 3.05
N LEU A 96 3.74 -21.68 3.57
CA LEU A 96 4.36 -20.48 3.00
C LEU A 96 5.89 -20.57 3.01
N HIS A 97 6.53 -20.01 1.98
CA HIS A 97 7.97 -19.79 1.99
C HIS A 97 8.35 -18.75 3.05
N ASP A 98 9.55 -18.84 3.60
CA ASP A 98 10.03 -17.92 4.63
C ASP A 98 11.49 -17.57 4.37
N THR A 99 11.91 -16.39 4.81
CA THR A 99 13.30 -15.93 4.71
C THR A 99 13.55 -14.75 5.63
N SER A 100 14.81 -14.51 5.98
CA SER A 100 15.24 -13.16 6.34
C SER A 100 15.23 -12.31 5.08
N HIS A 101 14.19 -11.51 4.90
CA HIS A 101 14.04 -10.65 3.72
C HIS A 101 15.12 -9.57 3.70
N GLY A 102 15.57 -9.20 2.49
CA GLY A 102 16.61 -8.20 2.27
C GLY A 102 16.14 -7.09 1.34
N ASN A 103 17.09 -6.47 0.64
CA ASN A 103 16.77 -5.40 -0.30
C ASN A 103 15.89 -5.87 -1.46
N MET A 104 14.95 -5.02 -1.88
CA MET A 104 13.99 -5.27 -2.96
C MET A 104 14.64 -5.10 -4.34
N ARG A 105 15.63 -5.95 -4.65
CA ARG A 105 16.49 -5.84 -5.85
C ARG A 105 15.75 -6.12 -7.16
N SER A 106 14.67 -6.89 -7.08
CA SER A 106 13.86 -7.30 -8.24
C SER A 106 12.58 -6.48 -8.38
N THR A 107 12.50 -5.32 -7.73
CA THR A 107 11.33 -4.44 -7.79
C THR A 107 11.69 -3.06 -8.35
N TYR A 108 10.66 -2.38 -8.83
CA TYR A 108 10.69 -0.99 -9.24
C TYR A 108 9.46 -0.29 -8.68
N PHE A 109 9.55 1.03 -8.56
CA PHE A 109 8.46 1.81 -8.02
C PHE A 109 7.37 2.08 -9.07
N LEU A 110 6.13 1.81 -8.68
CA LEU A 110 4.90 2.12 -9.42
C LEU A 110 4.06 3.10 -8.60
N ALA A 111 3.60 4.18 -9.22
CA ALA A 111 2.71 5.14 -8.58
C ALA A 111 1.81 5.86 -9.59
N LYS A 112 0.81 6.58 -9.09
CA LYS A 112 -0.07 7.45 -9.88
C LYS A 112 0.64 8.75 -10.30
N ASP A 113 1.52 9.23 -9.42
CA ASP A 113 2.33 10.43 -9.60
C ASP A 113 3.77 10.09 -9.97
N THR A 114 4.51 11.06 -10.49
CA THR A 114 5.88 10.85 -10.95
C THR A 114 6.91 10.74 -9.83
N ASP A 115 6.60 11.30 -8.67
CA ASP A 115 7.49 11.42 -7.53
C ASP A 115 7.02 10.57 -6.37
N ILE A 116 7.97 9.88 -5.74
CA ILE A 116 7.71 8.93 -4.67
C ILE A 116 8.62 9.27 -3.52
N GLU A 117 8.01 9.62 -2.38
CA GLU A 117 8.72 9.94 -1.16
C GLU A 117 8.54 8.82 -0.15
N VAL A 118 9.66 8.20 0.22
CA VAL A 118 9.74 7.13 1.22
C VAL A 118 10.56 7.66 2.38
N ARG A 119 9.90 8.40 3.27
CA ARG A 119 10.55 9.19 4.34
C ARG A 119 11.62 10.13 3.76
N GLU A 120 12.87 9.99 4.17
CA GLU A 120 14.01 10.79 3.70
C GLU A 120 14.46 10.48 2.26
N HIS A 121 14.03 9.36 1.68
CA HIS A 121 14.42 8.97 0.32
C HIS A 121 13.40 9.43 -0.71
N LYS A 122 13.89 10.07 -1.77
CA LYS A 122 13.07 10.50 -2.91
C LYS A 122 13.43 9.67 -4.14
N TYR A 123 12.41 9.15 -4.79
CA TYR A 123 12.49 8.34 -5.98
C TYR A 123 11.61 8.92 -7.08
N LYS A 124 11.92 8.55 -8.32
CA LYS A 124 11.01 8.69 -9.46
C LYS A 124 10.35 7.34 -9.75
N VAL A 125 9.13 7.37 -10.28
CA VAL A 125 8.50 6.18 -10.87
C VAL A 125 9.43 5.45 -11.85
N GLY A 126 9.42 4.12 -11.77
CA GLY A 126 10.25 3.23 -12.59
C GLY A 126 11.66 3.02 -12.05
N GLU A 127 12.09 3.75 -11.03
CA GLU A 127 13.37 3.50 -10.38
C GLU A 127 13.35 2.21 -9.55
N SER A 128 14.53 1.59 -9.36
CA SER A 128 14.65 0.33 -8.63
C SER A 128 14.45 0.52 -7.12
N GLY A 129 13.72 -0.41 -6.51
CA GLY A 129 13.54 -0.53 -5.07
C GLY A 129 14.75 -1.08 -4.31
N THR A 130 15.90 -1.28 -4.97
CA THR A 130 17.08 -1.95 -4.37
C THR A 130 17.64 -1.27 -3.12
N ALA A 131 17.34 0.00 -2.87
CA ALA A 131 17.81 0.69 -1.66
C ALA A 131 16.90 0.42 -0.44
N GLU A 132 15.69 -0.05 -0.68
CA GLU A 132 14.71 -0.38 0.36
C GLU A 132 14.71 -1.89 0.64
N MET A 133 14.35 -2.26 1.87
CA MET A 133 14.19 -3.66 2.30
C MET A 133 12.70 -4.00 2.46
N CYS A 134 12.30 -5.25 2.17
CA CYS A 134 10.88 -5.64 2.16
C CYS A 134 10.15 -5.28 3.45
N ASN A 135 10.72 -5.61 4.62
CA ASN A 135 10.12 -5.33 5.92
C ASN A 135 10.07 -3.81 6.21
N LEU A 136 11.20 -3.12 6.01
CA LEU A 136 11.28 -1.70 6.36
C LEU A 136 10.44 -0.84 5.43
N PHE A 137 10.33 -1.19 4.16
CA PHE A 137 9.55 -0.41 3.20
C PHE A 137 8.09 -0.34 3.63
N SER A 138 7.46 -1.48 3.91
CA SER A 138 6.07 -1.50 4.37
C SER A 138 5.86 -0.77 5.69
N ALA A 139 6.80 -0.90 6.64
CA ALA A 139 6.78 -0.13 7.89
C ALA A 139 6.91 1.39 7.66
N LYS A 140 7.65 1.82 6.64
CA LYS A 140 7.75 3.23 6.24
C LYS A 140 6.46 3.74 5.59
N MET A 141 5.80 2.92 4.76
CA MET A 141 4.54 3.29 4.09
C MET A 141 3.34 3.32 5.04
N GLY A 142 3.32 2.44 6.05
CA GLY A 142 2.36 2.50 7.14
C GLY A 142 0.94 2.04 6.80
N ARG A 143 -0.06 2.71 7.38
CA ARG A 143 -1.48 2.32 7.34
C ARG A 143 -2.01 2.25 5.91
N GLY A 144 -2.78 1.21 5.61
CA GLY A 144 -3.53 1.06 4.36
C GLY A 144 -2.69 1.12 3.09
N HIS A 145 -1.37 0.90 3.17
CA HIS A 145 -0.54 0.86 1.98
C HIS A 145 -0.88 -0.36 1.12
N VAL A 146 -0.68 -0.21 -0.17
CA VAL A 146 -1.06 -1.20 -1.17
C VAL A 146 0.17 -1.76 -1.86
N HIS A 147 0.08 -3.02 -2.28
CA HIS A 147 1.02 -3.66 -3.18
C HIS A 147 0.35 -3.86 -4.53
N TYR A 148 1.13 -3.73 -5.59
CA TYR A 148 0.66 -3.96 -6.96
C TYR A 148 1.07 -5.35 -7.45
N LEU A 149 0.11 -6.11 -7.93
CA LEU A 149 0.36 -7.39 -8.62
C LEU A 149 -0.28 -7.36 -10.00
N SER A 150 0.33 -8.00 -10.98
CA SER A 150 -0.29 -8.13 -12.31
C SER A 150 -1.58 -8.92 -12.20
N CYS A 151 -2.63 -8.41 -12.84
CA CYS A 151 -3.90 -9.08 -12.94
C CYS A 151 -3.74 -10.43 -13.68
N GLU A 152 -4.41 -11.45 -13.15
CA GLU A 152 -4.42 -12.80 -13.73
C GLU A 152 -5.30 -12.89 -15.00
N GLY A 153 -6.22 -11.93 -15.19
CA GLY A 153 -7.08 -11.86 -16.36
C GLY A 153 -6.28 -11.64 -17.65
N SER A 154 -6.61 -12.40 -18.69
CA SER A 154 -6.02 -12.19 -20.01
C SER A 154 -6.50 -10.86 -20.63
N ALA A 155 -5.71 -10.28 -21.55
CA ALA A 155 -6.07 -9.03 -22.22
C ALA A 155 -7.37 -9.21 -23.02
N GLY A 156 -8.50 -8.80 -22.45
CA GLY A 156 -9.84 -8.92 -23.03
C GLY A 156 -10.88 -9.56 -22.11
N GLU A 157 -10.45 -10.31 -21.08
CA GLU A 157 -11.34 -10.79 -20.02
C GLU A 157 -11.51 -9.72 -18.95
N ARG A 158 -12.75 -9.44 -18.53
CA ARG A 158 -12.99 -8.57 -17.37
C ARG A 158 -12.38 -9.25 -16.14
N CYS A 159 -11.41 -8.59 -15.52
CA CYS A 159 -10.87 -8.99 -14.23
C CYS A 159 -12.05 -9.27 -13.27
N VAL A 160 -12.02 -10.40 -12.56
CA VAL A 160 -13.08 -10.79 -11.61
C VAL A 160 -13.25 -9.73 -10.51
N TYR A 161 -12.19 -8.96 -10.26
CA TYR A 161 -12.14 -7.84 -9.31
C TYR A 161 -12.40 -6.47 -9.96
N ALA A 162 -12.68 -6.39 -11.26
CA ALA A 162 -13.05 -5.16 -11.96
C ALA A 162 -14.57 -4.88 -11.96
N GLY A 163 -15.37 -5.77 -11.38
CA GLY A 163 -16.84 -5.75 -11.45
C GLY A 163 -17.59 -5.41 -10.16
N GLY A 164 -16.89 -5.03 -9.08
CA GLY A 164 -17.55 -4.53 -7.88
C GLY A 164 -17.78 -3.02 -7.99
N ASP A 165 -18.97 -2.54 -7.61
CA ASP A 165 -19.11 -1.18 -7.11
C ASP A 165 -17.96 -0.92 -6.12
N ALA A 166 -17.30 0.23 -6.17
CA ALA A 166 -16.29 0.59 -5.17
C ALA A 166 -16.86 0.58 -3.74
N SER A 167 -18.20 0.52 -3.60
CA SER A 167 -18.93 0.26 -2.35
C SER A 167 -18.90 -1.20 -1.86
N ILE A 168 -18.52 -2.16 -2.69
CA ILE A 168 -18.25 -3.53 -2.26
C ILE A 168 -16.76 -3.63 -1.97
N VAL A 169 -16.40 -3.33 -0.72
CA VAL A 169 -15.11 -3.76 -0.16
C VAL A 169 -15.00 -5.24 -0.45
N SER A 170 -14.06 -5.62 -1.30
CA SER A 170 -13.79 -7.05 -1.42
C SER A 170 -13.30 -7.49 -0.05
N GLN A 171 -14.05 -8.37 0.61
CA GLN A 171 -13.58 -9.03 1.83
C GLN A 171 -12.22 -9.73 1.59
N ASP A 172 -11.87 -9.93 0.32
CA ASP A 172 -10.61 -10.49 -0.15
C ASP A 172 -9.40 -9.54 -0.07
N GLN A 173 -9.57 -8.26 0.35
CA GLN A 173 -8.47 -7.28 0.46
C GLN A 173 -7.67 -7.13 -0.85
N ARG A 174 -8.35 -7.31 -1.99
CA ARG A 174 -7.83 -7.22 -3.36
C ARG A 174 -8.82 -6.50 -4.26
N ARG A 175 -8.38 -5.52 -5.03
CA ARG A 175 -9.23 -4.82 -5.99
C ARG A 175 -8.48 -4.51 -7.28
N HIS A 176 -9.20 -4.39 -8.39
CA HIS A 176 -8.58 -3.96 -9.64
C HIS A 176 -8.10 -2.51 -9.51
N CYS A 177 -6.88 -2.21 -9.98
CA CYS A 177 -6.40 -0.84 -10.01
C CYS A 177 -7.10 -0.11 -11.18
N THR A 178 -7.88 0.91 -10.85
CA THR A 178 -8.58 1.75 -11.84
C THR A 178 -7.79 2.99 -12.20
N ASP A 179 -6.74 3.29 -11.44
CA ASP A 179 -5.88 4.44 -11.65
C ASP A 179 -4.87 4.20 -12.77
N THR A 180 -4.46 5.29 -13.42
CA THR A 180 -3.34 5.24 -14.35
C THR A 180 -2.04 5.20 -13.57
N LEU A 181 -1.26 4.13 -13.72
CA LEU A 181 0.03 3.95 -13.06
C LEU A 181 1.20 4.27 -13.99
N TYR A 182 2.31 4.71 -13.39
CA TYR A 182 3.56 4.99 -14.06
C TYR A 182 4.73 4.23 -13.41
N PRO A 183 5.67 3.68 -14.21
CA PRO A 183 5.56 3.48 -15.66
C PRO A 183 4.33 2.62 -16.00
N VAL A 184 3.79 2.82 -17.21
CA VAL A 184 2.58 2.08 -17.64
C VAL A 184 2.89 0.58 -17.61
N PRO A 185 2.21 -0.19 -16.76
CA PRO A 185 2.47 -1.63 -16.66
C PRO A 185 2.08 -2.36 -17.95
N GLU A 186 2.80 -3.43 -18.30
CA GLU A 186 2.50 -4.24 -19.50
C GLU A 186 1.14 -4.95 -19.41
N ARG A 187 0.67 -5.20 -18.19
CA ARG A 187 -0.62 -5.83 -17.89
C ARG A 187 -1.36 -4.97 -16.88
N ALA A 188 -2.69 -5.02 -16.90
CA ALA A 188 -3.48 -4.39 -15.86
C ALA A 188 -3.04 -4.88 -14.47
N MET A 189 -3.12 -4.00 -13.47
CA MET A 189 -2.63 -4.28 -12.11
C MET A 189 -3.80 -4.38 -11.13
N GLU A 190 -3.55 -5.05 -10.02
CA GLU A 190 -4.45 -5.14 -8.88
C GLU A 190 -3.75 -4.55 -7.66
N GLU A 191 -4.53 -3.89 -6.82
CA GLU A 191 -4.13 -3.42 -5.52
C GLU A 191 -4.47 -4.48 -4.48
N LEU A 192 -3.48 -4.86 -3.68
CA LEU A 192 -3.64 -5.80 -2.58
C LEU A 192 -3.21 -5.11 -1.29
N LEU A 193 -3.96 -5.30 -0.21
CA LEU A 193 -3.46 -4.95 1.12
C LEU A 193 -2.33 -5.89 1.52
N HIS A 194 -1.50 -5.43 2.47
CA HIS A 194 -0.24 -6.06 2.85
C HIS A 194 -0.33 -7.58 3.13
N SER A 195 -1.25 -8.01 3.99
CA SER A 195 -1.41 -9.43 4.34
C SER A 195 -1.85 -10.27 3.14
N LYS A 196 -2.76 -9.73 2.32
CA LYS A 196 -3.22 -10.39 1.11
C LYS A 196 -2.10 -10.54 0.09
N PHE A 197 -1.24 -9.53 -0.06
CA PHE A 197 -0.08 -9.61 -0.96
C PHE A 197 0.84 -10.79 -0.61
N TRP A 198 1.29 -10.88 0.64
CA TRP A 198 2.23 -11.93 1.07
C TRP A 198 1.65 -13.34 0.93
N SER A 199 0.40 -13.53 1.35
CA SER A 199 -0.30 -14.81 1.18
C SER A 199 -0.50 -15.17 -0.29
N THR A 200 -0.80 -14.20 -1.16
CA THR A 200 -0.99 -14.41 -2.60
C THR A 200 0.30 -14.84 -3.29
N ILE A 201 1.44 -14.26 -2.94
CA ILE A 201 2.74 -14.67 -3.50
C ILE A 201 3.31 -15.93 -2.84
N GLY A 202 2.66 -16.48 -1.81
CA GLY A 202 3.06 -17.69 -1.12
C GLY A 202 4.21 -17.53 -0.12
N TRP A 203 4.37 -16.34 0.47
CA TRP A 203 5.45 -16.02 1.40
C TRP A 203 4.93 -15.58 2.78
N ALA A 204 5.71 -15.90 3.81
CA ALA A 204 5.52 -15.38 5.15
C ALA A 204 5.80 -13.88 5.16
N ASP A 205 4.97 -13.17 5.92
CA ASP A 205 5.04 -11.73 6.09
C ASP A 205 6.30 -11.34 6.90
N PRO A 206 7.15 -10.43 6.40
CA PRO A 206 8.39 -10.06 7.07
C PRO A 206 8.22 -9.02 8.18
N CYS A 207 7.02 -8.46 8.36
CA CYS A 207 6.72 -7.44 9.35
C CYS A 207 6.16 -8.07 10.64
N ASN A 208 6.34 -7.38 11.76
CA ASN A 208 5.88 -7.88 13.06
C ASN A 208 4.37 -7.66 13.25
N ASP A 209 3.79 -8.34 14.23
CA ASP A 209 2.33 -8.36 14.46
C ASP A 209 1.73 -6.94 14.67
N ASN A 210 2.45 -6.05 15.36
CA ASN A 210 1.98 -4.68 15.59
C ASN A 210 1.97 -3.86 14.29
N GLU A 211 3.00 -3.99 13.46
CA GLU A 211 3.07 -3.35 12.14
C GLU A 211 1.95 -3.87 11.24
N ARG A 212 1.77 -5.20 11.18
CA ARG A 212 0.73 -5.83 10.35
C ARG A 212 -0.68 -5.36 10.74
N ALA A 213 -0.93 -5.21 12.04
CA ALA A 213 -2.20 -4.67 12.53
C ALA A 213 -2.43 -3.24 12.02
N LEU A 214 -1.39 -2.38 12.01
CA LEU A 214 -1.49 -1.02 11.47
C LEU A 214 -1.71 -0.99 9.96
N PHE A 215 -1.06 -1.88 9.20
CA PHE A 215 -1.22 -1.92 7.74
C PHE A 215 -2.65 -2.24 7.31
N ALA A 216 -3.39 -2.99 8.13
CA ALA A 216 -4.79 -3.31 7.90
C ALA A 216 -5.74 -2.14 8.22
N MET A 217 -5.26 -1.03 8.77
CA MET A 217 -6.09 0.12 9.13
C MET A 217 -6.16 1.17 8.02
N CYS A 218 -7.24 1.96 8.03
CA CYS A 218 -7.42 3.08 7.12
C CYS A 218 -6.31 4.13 7.25
N ARG A 219 -5.89 4.66 6.11
CA ARG A 219 -4.82 5.68 6.01
C ARG A 219 -5.31 7.12 6.18
N PHE A 220 -6.62 7.33 6.24
CA PHE A 220 -7.18 8.66 6.34
C PHE A 220 -6.79 9.27 7.69
N GLN A 221 -6.16 10.45 7.63
CA GLN A 221 -5.74 11.22 8.79
C GLN A 221 -6.75 12.34 9.03
N CYS A 222 -7.08 12.57 10.30
CA CYS A 222 -7.89 13.71 10.70
C CYS A 222 -7.14 15.00 10.35
N ASP A 223 -7.85 15.95 9.73
CA ASP A 223 -7.36 17.25 9.27
C ASP A 223 -7.54 18.37 10.30
N ALA A 224 -7.96 18.03 11.53
CA ALA A 224 -8.15 18.99 12.60
C ALA A 224 -6.82 19.71 12.95
N PRO A 225 -6.81 21.06 13.03
CA PRO A 225 -5.59 21.86 13.28
C PRO A 225 -4.84 21.47 14.56
N GLU A 226 -5.53 20.92 15.57
CA GLU A 226 -4.96 20.44 16.82
C GLU A 226 -3.93 19.31 16.62
N HIS A 227 -3.92 18.65 15.46
CA HIS A 227 -2.94 17.63 15.10
C HIS A 227 -1.67 18.19 14.45
N GLU A 228 -1.67 19.46 14.03
CA GLU A 228 -0.52 20.12 13.40
C GLU A 228 0.41 20.81 14.41
N GLU A 229 -0.02 20.96 15.67
CA GLU A 229 0.78 21.56 16.74
C GLU A 229 2.00 20.70 17.12
N GLU A 230 3.12 21.36 17.45
CA GLU A 230 4.37 20.70 17.81
C GLU A 230 4.19 19.78 19.04
N GLY A 231 4.55 18.50 18.87
CA GLY A 231 4.43 17.50 19.92
C GLY A 231 3.06 16.81 20.03
N LYS A 232 2.10 17.16 19.17
CA LYS A 232 0.84 16.40 19.04
C LYS A 232 1.00 15.23 18.08
N LEU A 233 0.34 14.13 18.41
CA LEU A 233 0.31 12.95 17.55
C LEU A 233 -0.82 13.09 16.53
N PRO A 234 -0.60 12.67 15.26
CA PRO A 234 -1.65 12.62 14.27
C PRO A 234 -2.74 11.64 14.69
N SER A 235 -4.01 11.97 14.40
CA SER A 235 -5.15 11.07 14.58
C SER A 235 -5.51 10.43 13.25
N TYR A 236 -5.73 9.12 13.25
CA TYR A 236 -6.09 8.35 12.06
C TYR A 236 -7.46 7.71 12.23
N CYS A 237 -8.10 7.42 11.11
CA CYS A 237 -9.33 6.64 11.10
C CYS A 237 -9.11 5.29 11.81
N VAL A 238 -10.05 4.91 12.68
CA VAL A 238 -10.00 3.67 13.48
C VAL A 238 -10.66 2.48 12.80
N LEU A 239 -11.09 2.64 11.54
CA LEU A 239 -11.69 1.57 10.75
C LEU A 239 -10.63 0.86 9.89
N GLU A 240 -10.96 -0.34 9.43
CA GLU A 240 -10.10 -1.14 8.54
C GLU A 240 -9.85 -0.44 7.19
N ALA A 241 -8.75 -0.76 6.54
CA ALA A 241 -8.43 -0.24 5.22
C ALA A 241 -9.54 -0.60 4.22
N TRP A 242 -9.90 0.38 3.39
CA TRP A 242 -11.00 0.27 2.42
C TRP A 242 -12.39 0.04 3.03
N HIS A 243 -12.63 0.40 4.29
CA HIS A 243 -13.97 0.40 4.87
C HIS A 243 -14.98 1.21 4.05
N GLN A 244 -16.27 0.89 4.20
CA GLN A 244 -17.35 1.74 3.70
C GLN A 244 -17.50 3.01 4.55
N PRO A 245 -17.97 4.13 3.98
CA PRO A 245 -18.27 5.34 4.75
C PRO A 245 -19.19 5.03 5.94
N GLU A 246 -18.71 5.31 7.15
CA GLU A 246 -19.44 5.13 8.39
C GLU A 246 -20.40 6.31 8.61
N ILE A 247 -21.68 6.03 8.80
CA ILE A 247 -22.69 7.05 9.09
C ILE A 247 -22.71 7.30 10.59
N ARG A 248 -22.68 8.57 10.99
CA ARG A 248 -22.80 8.96 12.40
C ARG A 248 -24.12 8.42 12.98
N PRO A 249 -24.08 7.65 14.10
CA PRO A 249 -25.29 7.18 14.76
C PRO A 249 -26.18 8.34 15.25
N GLU A 250 -27.51 8.19 15.18
CA GLU A 250 -28.47 9.22 15.63
C GLU A 250 -28.34 9.53 17.12
N GLU A 251 -28.12 8.49 17.93
CA GLU A 251 -27.69 8.61 19.32
C GLU A 251 -26.16 8.75 19.33
N GLY A 252 -25.68 9.97 19.13
CA GLY A 252 -24.25 10.25 18.98
C GLY A 252 -23.42 9.73 20.16
N ASP A 253 -22.40 8.92 19.88
CA ASP A 253 -21.37 8.60 20.85
C ASP A 253 -20.39 9.79 20.91
N GLU A 254 -20.49 10.60 21.96
CA GLU A 254 -19.66 11.81 22.18
C GLU A 254 -18.14 11.50 22.21
N LYS A 255 -17.75 10.23 22.24
CA LYS A 255 -16.35 9.77 22.25
C LYS A 255 -15.71 9.70 20.88
N PHE A 256 -16.49 9.74 19.79
CA PHE A 256 -15.95 9.60 18.44
C PHE A 256 -16.36 10.75 17.53
N ALA A 257 -15.41 11.22 16.71
CA ALA A 257 -15.70 12.11 15.59
C ALA A 257 -15.95 11.30 14.32
N TYR A 258 -16.85 11.80 13.47
CA TYR A 258 -17.19 11.23 12.17
C TYR A 258 -17.01 12.30 11.10
N ILE A 259 -16.03 12.14 10.20
CA ILE A 259 -15.66 13.12 9.17
C ILE A 259 -15.59 12.38 7.83
N ASP A 260 -16.33 12.82 6.82
CA ASP A 260 -16.32 12.23 5.47
C ASP A 260 -16.44 10.69 5.44
N GLY A 261 -17.22 10.12 6.36
CA GLY A 261 -17.40 8.67 6.48
C GLY A 261 -16.28 7.93 7.21
N HIS A 262 -15.31 8.64 7.78
CA HIS A 262 -14.24 8.10 8.63
C HIS A 262 -14.55 8.33 10.11
N LYS A 263 -14.13 7.39 10.96
CA LYS A 263 -14.34 7.41 12.41
C LYS A 263 -13.03 7.66 13.14
N PHE A 264 -13.01 8.57 14.11
CA PHE A 264 -11.82 8.94 14.87
C PHE A 264 -12.09 8.95 16.38
N GLU A 265 -11.08 8.61 17.18
CA GLU A 265 -11.10 8.74 18.66
C GLU A 265 -10.80 10.17 19.13
N CYS A 266 -10.25 11.02 18.26
CA CYS A 266 -10.08 12.42 18.59
C CYS A 266 -11.45 13.11 18.66
N VAL A 267 -11.74 13.77 19.79
CA VAL A 267 -12.93 14.59 19.95
C VAL A 267 -12.51 16.03 19.83
N HIS A 268 -12.59 16.53 18.61
CA HIS A 268 -12.43 17.94 18.28
C HIS A 268 -13.74 18.38 17.63
N THR A 269 -14.08 19.66 17.73
CA THR A 269 -15.05 20.25 16.80
C THR A 269 -14.38 20.21 15.44
N VAL A 270 -14.58 19.12 14.72
CA VAL A 270 -14.01 18.85 13.39
C VAL A 270 -14.58 19.86 12.42
N ASP A 271 -13.92 21.00 12.34
CA ASP A 271 -14.00 21.89 11.21
C ASP A 271 -13.13 21.23 10.14
N SER A 272 -13.73 20.50 9.20
CA SER A 272 -13.03 20.11 7.96
C SER A 272 -12.59 21.34 7.14
N GLY A 273 -12.78 22.55 7.69
CA GLY A 273 -12.77 23.84 7.03
C GLY A 273 -13.89 23.99 6.02
N LYS A 274 -14.65 22.91 5.75
CA LYS A 274 -15.63 22.80 4.68
C LYS A 274 -17.03 22.90 5.24
N PHE A 275 -17.69 23.99 4.91
CA PHE A 275 -19.07 24.24 5.29
C PHE A 275 -20.00 23.85 4.14
N HIS A 276 -21.12 23.23 4.47
CA HIS A 276 -22.28 23.21 3.58
C HIS A 276 -23.20 24.37 3.95
N ASN A 277 -23.12 25.45 3.17
CA ASN A 277 -23.91 26.66 3.36
C ASN A 277 -25.26 26.51 2.65
N VAL A 278 -26.36 26.51 3.41
CA VAL A 278 -27.72 26.39 2.85
C VAL A 278 -28.43 27.74 2.95
N PHE A 279 -28.67 28.37 1.80
CA PHE A 279 -29.43 29.61 1.69
C PHE A 279 -30.90 29.31 1.43
N VAL A 280 -31.76 29.78 2.33
CA VAL A 280 -33.22 29.68 2.20
C VAL A 280 -33.78 31.09 2.05
N LEU A 281 -34.15 31.45 0.82
CA LEU A 281 -34.49 32.81 0.42
C LEU A 281 -36.01 32.98 0.26
N ASP A 282 -36.58 33.96 0.95
CA ASP A 282 -37.98 34.33 0.79
C ASP A 282 -38.17 35.01 -0.59
N SER A 283 -39.04 34.43 -1.42
CA SER A 283 -39.40 34.91 -2.76
C SER A 283 -40.86 35.38 -2.84
N SER A 284 -41.51 35.59 -1.69
CA SER A 284 -42.86 36.13 -1.58
C SER A 284 -43.00 37.53 -2.19
N GLY A 285 -44.24 37.95 -2.45
CA GLY A 285 -44.52 39.26 -3.06
C GLY A 285 -43.93 40.46 -2.31
N SER A 286 -43.79 40.38 -0.97
CA SER A 286 -43.16 41.43 -0.15
C SER A 286 -41.66 41.59 -0.40
N MET A 287 -41.02 40.57 -0.98
CA MET A 287 -39.60 40.61 -1.33
C MET A 287 -39.37 41.23 -2.71
N SER A 288 -40.42 41.49 -3.50
CA SER A 288 -40.28 42.02 -4.87
C SER A 288 -39.56 43.37 -4.92
N GLY A 289 -38.72 43.56 -5.95
CA GLY A 289 -38.00 44.81 -6.18
C GLY A 289 -36.70 44.90 -5.36
N GLN A 290 -36.53 46.02 -4.64
CA GLN A 290 -35.30 46.31 -3.91
C GLN A 290 -34.96 45.28 -2.81
N PRO A 291 -35.90 44.77 -2.00
CA PRO A 291 -35.58 43.80 -0.95
C PRO A 291 -34.95 42.51 -1.50
N TRP A 292 -35.41 42.03 -2.66
CA TRP A 292 -34.80 40.88 -3.33
C TRP A 292 -33.39 41.19 -3.83
N GLN A 293 -33.16 42.39 -4.37
CA GLN A 293 -31.82 42.81 -4.81
C GLN A 293 -30.84 42.90 -3.64
N ASP A 294 -31.28 43.45 -2.50
CA ASP A 294 -30.45 43.57 -1.30
C ASP A 294 -30.11 42.18 -0.72
N LEU A 295 -31.07 41.24 -0.75
CA LEU A 295 -30.85 39.85 -0.35
C LEU A 295 -29.81 39.16 -1.23
N LEU A 296 -29.92 39.29 -2.56
CA LEU A 296 -28.95 38.73 -3.50
C LEU A 296 -27.56 39.35 -3.31
N TYR A 297 -27.48 40.65 -3.05
CA TYR A 297 -26.22 41.32 -2.75
C TYR A 297 -25.56 40.75 -1.48
N ALA A 298 -26.35 40.56 -0.40
CA ALA A 298 -25.85 39.97 0.84
C ALA A 298 -25.37 38.51 0.65
N CYS A 299 -26.10 37.70 -0.12
CA CYS A 299 -25.66 36.34 -0.46
C CYS A 299 -24.33 36.36 -1.24
N ASN A 300 -24.19 37.25 -2.22
CA ASN A 300 -22.97 37.37 -3.01
C ASN A 300 -21.78 37.87 -2.20
N GLU A 301 -21.99 38.84 -1.30
CA GLU A 301 -20.97 39.30 -0.33
C GLU A 301 -20.52 38.16 0.59
N PHE A 302 -21.45 37.37 1.13
CA PHE A 302 -21.12 36.20 1.94
C PHE A 302 -20.24 35.20 1.17
N VAL A 303 -20.67 34.83 -0.03
CA VAL A 303 -19.93 33.92 -0.93
C VAL A 303 -18.52 34.45 -1.18
N THR A 304 -18.41 35.73 -1.51
CA THR A 304 -17.12 36.40 -1.78
C THR A 304 -16.22 36.42 -0.54
N SER A 305 -16.78 36.67 0.65
CA SER A 305 -16.03 36.63 1.90
C SER A 305 -15.52 35.23 2.19
N ARG A 306 -16.38 34.21 2.05
CA ARG A 306 -15.99 32.80 2.25
C ARG A 306 -14.89 32.36 1.30
N LEU A 307 -14.95 32.74 0.02
CA LEU A 307 -13.88 32.46 -0.94
C LEU A 307 -12.56 33.12 -0.54
N LYS A 308 -12.58 34.37 -0.05
CA LYS A 308 -11.37 35.06 0.47
C LYS A 308 -10.79 34.38 1.71
N ASP A 309 -11.64 33.77 2.52
CA ASP A 309 -11.27 33.06 3.74
C ASP A 309 -10.89 31.58 3.48
N GLY A 310 -10.69 31.18 2.22
CA GLY A 310 -10.23 29.83 1.84
C GLY A 310 -11.32 28.78 1.64
N GLY A 311 -12.59 29.17 1.53
CA GLY A 311 -13.75 28.28 1.35
C GLY A 311 -13.94 27.68 -0.05
N GLU A 312 -12.88 27.51 -0.86
CA GLU A 312 -12.97 27.02 -2.24
C GLU A 312 -13.55 25.60 -2.37
N ASN A 313 -13.54 24.84 -1.27
CA ASN A 313 -14.11 23.49 -1.19
C ASN A 313 -15.43 23.43 -0.38
N ASP A 314 -15.98 24.58 0.03
CA ASP A 314 -17.30 24.65 0.65
C ASP A 314 -18.39 24.30 -0.36
N LEU A 315 -19.49 23.72 0.13
CA LEU A 315 -20.67 23.44 -0.67
C LEU A 315 -21.73 24.52 -0.44
N VAL A 316 -22.52 24.82 -1.46
CA VAL A 316 -23.66 25.72 -1.36
C VAL A 316 -24.93 25.08 -1.93
N SER A 317 -26.05 25.32 -1.26
CA SER A 317 -27.39 25.03 -1.77
C SER A 317 -28.25 26.29 -1.70
N PHE A 318 -28.96 26.60 -2.77
CA PHE A 318 -29.92 27.70 -2.81
C PHE A 318 -31.34 27.16 -2.91
N VAL A 319 -32.18 27.54 -1.96
CA VAL A 319 -33.60 27.22 -1.92
C VAL A 319 -34.36 28.54 -1.87
N THR A 320 -35.37 28.70 -2.72
CA THR A 320 -36.33 29.80 -2.58
C THR A 320 -37.66 29.26 -2.07
N PHE A 321 -38.40 30.06 -1.33
CA PHE A 321 -39.75 29.70 -0.92
C PHE A 321 -40.72 30.88 -1.09
N ASP A 322 -41.97 30.58 -1.38
CA ASP A 322 -43.09 31.50 -1.30
C ASP A 322 -44.34 30.78 -0.74
N HIS A 323 -45.23 30.31 -1.61
CA HIS A 323 -46.26 29.33 -1.32
C HIS A 323 -45.78 27.90 -1.55
N GLU A 324 -44.67 27.72 -2.28
CA GLU A 324 -43.98 26.44 -2.49
C GLU A 324 -42.46 26.62 -2.37
N SER A 325 -41.76 25.56 -1.96
CA SER A 325 -40.29 25.56 -1.91
C SER A 325 -39.70 25.05 -3.23
N ARG A 326 -38.67 25.72 -3.72
CA ARG A 326 -37.94 25.33 -4.94
C ARG A 326 -36.45 25.32 -4.68
N ILE A 327 -35.81 24.19 -4.96
CA ILE A 327 -34.35 24.04 -4.90
C ILE A 327 -33.78 24.51 -6.23
N PHE A 328 -32.96 25.57 -6.21
CA PHE A 328 -32.29 26.09 -7.39
C PHE A 328 -30.97 25.38 -7.66
N CYS A 329 -30.21 25.09 -6.61
CA CYS A 329 -29.04 24.21 -6.69
C CYS A 329 -28.82 23.50 -5.36
N GLU A 330 -28.24 22.31 -5.44
CA GLU A 330 -27.96 21.48 -4.28
C GLU A 330 -26.50 21.01 -4.30
N LYS A 331 -25.79 21.26 -3.19
CA LYS A 331 -24.44 20.75 -2.94
C LYS A 331 -23.46 21.00 -4.08
N VAL A 332 -23.46 22.22 -4.60
CA VAL A 332 -22.49 22.64 -5.62
C VAL A 332 -21.29 23.32 -4.94
N PRO A 333 -20.06 23.17 -5.47
CA PRO A 333 -18.91 23.90 -4.95
C PRO A 333 -19.12 25.42 -5.03
N LEU A 334 -18.56 26.13 -4.05
CA LEU A 334 -18.45 27.58 -4.08
C LEU A 334 -17.44 27.99 -5.17
N HIS A 335 -17.86 28.83 -6.11
CA HIS A 335 -17.06 29.31 -7.25
C HIS A 335 -17.05 30.84 -7.32
#